data_AF-A0A0S3EWR0-F1
#
_entry.id   AF-A0A0S3EWR0-F1
#
_cell.length_a   1.000
_cell.length_b   1.000
_cell.length_c   1.000
_cell.angle_alpha   90.00
_cell.angle_beta   90.00
_cell.angle_gamma   90.00
#
_symmetry.space_group_name_H-M   'P 1'
#
loop_
_entity.id
_entity.type
_entity.pdbx_description
1 polymer ?
#
loop_
_entity_poly.entity_id
_entity_poly.type
_entity_poly.pdbx_seq_one_letter_code
_entity_poly.pdbx_strand_id
1 'polypeptide(L)'
;MKAFLSAALFLPGFVLPALAAEPSTLIGERRARVEWAKAENRKDCAPLALAASSQPEGAPRSAYFGGGWGVAFDLPDQRSAYGFAGTGLLPDDDADVAVQRDRLYRQWPYFRDLAQFPGASFAGYGQEGAEPYPAANREGVALQSLAYMRIAGQRCTYNVWSRISRAHLEWMLDNLRVVTD
;
A
#
# COMPACT_ATOMS: atom_id res chain seq x y z
N MET A 1 33.34 -9.92 -70.08
CA MET A 1 32.44 -8.94 -69.43
C MET A 1 31.12 -9.62 -69.10
N LYS A 2 30.91 -10.04 -67.85
CA LYS A 2 29.61 -10.49 -67.33
C LYS A 2 29.41 -9.81 -65.98
N ALA A 3 28.46 -8.88 -65.95
CA ALA A 3 28.07 -8.17 -64.73
C ALA A 3 27.16 -9.06 -63.88
N PHE A 4 27.48 -9.20 -62.60
CA PHE A 4 26.60 -9.77 -61.58
C PHE A 4 25.76 -8.62 -60.99
N LEU A 5 24.45 -8.65 -61.19
CA LEU A 5 23.52 -7.85 -60.38
C LEU A 5 23.28 -8.58 -59.06
N SER A 6 23.70 -7.96 -57.95
CA SER A 6 23.28 -8.36 -56.60
C SER A 6 21.93 -7.70 -56.30
N ALA A 7 20.90 -8.52 -56.05
CA ALA A 7 19.64 -8.04 -55.52
C ALA A 7 19.76 -7.92 -53.99
N ALA A 8 19.72 -6.69 -53.48
CA ALA A 8 19.62 -6.41 -52.05
C ALA A 8 18.16 -6.62 -51.61
N LEU A 9 17.93 -7.63 -50.77
CA LEU A 9 16.66 -7.86 -50.08
C LEU A 9 16.55 -6.90 -48.90
N PHE A 10 15.67 -5.91 -49.01
CA PHE A 10 15.17 -5.12 -47.88
C PHE A 10 14.25 -6.00 -47.04
N LEU A 11 14.65 -6.31 -45.81
CA LEU A 11 13.76 -6.86 -44.79
C LEU A 11 13.05 -5.70 -44.09
N PRO A 12 11.70 -5.67 -44.04
CA PRO A 12 10.98 -4.65 -43.30
C PRO A 12 11.12 -4.91 -41.78
N GLY A 13 11.43 -3.85 -41.03
CA GLY A 13 11.55 -3.91 -39.58
C GLY A 13 10.23 -4.32 -38.93
N PHE A 14 10.27 -5.40 -38.16
CA PHE A 14 9.21 -5.74 -37.21
C PHE A 14 9.22 -4.70 -36.08
N VAL A 15 8.28 -3.76 -36.12
CA VAL A 15 7.92 -2.96 -34.95
C VAL A 15 7.08 -3.87 -34.07
N LEU A 16 7.67 -4.35 -32.97
CA LEU A 16 6.90 -5.06 -31.94
C LEU A 16 5.86 -4.10 -31.38
N PRO A 17 4.57 -4.47 -31.35
CA PRO A 17 3.57 -3.67 -30.67
C PRO A 17 3.95 -3.62 -29.20
N ALA A 18 4.05 -2.42 -28.63
CA ALA A 18 4.09 -2.25 -27.18
C ALA A 18 2.80 -2.87 -26.63
N LEU A 19 2.92 -4.05 -26.01
CA LEU A 19 1.83 -4.65 -25.27
C LEU A 19 1.44 -3.63 -24.18
N ALA A 20 0.31 -2.96 -24.37
CA ALA A 20 -0.28 -2.15 -23.33
C ALA A 20 -0.56 -3.09 -22.16
N ALA A 21 0.10 -2.85 -21.03
CA ALA A 21 -0.19 -3.57 -19.79
C ALA A 21 -1.70 -3.46 -19.52
N GLU A 22 -2.35 -4.58 -19.19
CA GLU A 22 -3.78 -4.55 -18.87
C GLU A 22 -4.02 -3.54 -17.74
N PRO A 23 -5.12 -2.77 -17.79
CA PRO A 23 -5.42 -1.82 -16.74
C PRO A 23 -5.57 -2.58 -15.42
N SER A 24 -4.73 -2.24 -14.46
CA SER A 24 -4.81 -2.78 -13.10
C SER A 24 -6.23 -2.66 -12.56
N THR A 25 -6.71 -3.75 -11.95
CA THR A 25 -7.97 -3.79 -11.21
C THR A 25 -7.84 -3.26 -9.79
N LEU A 26 -6.62 -2.97 -9.33
CA LEU A 26 -6.35 -2.51 -7.97
C LEU A 26 -6.54 -0.97 -7.85
N ILE A 27 -7.30 -0.58 -6.84
CA ILE A 27 -7.65 0.80 -6.58
C ILE A 27 -6.46 1.53 -5.96
N GLY A 28 -6.06 2.63 -6.59
CA GLY A 28 -4.92 3.45 -6.18
C GLY A 28 -3.55 2.94 -6.64
N GLU A 29 -3.45 1.79 -7.33
CA GLU A 29 -2.17 1.19 -7.72
C GLU A 29 -1.28 2.13 -8.52
N ARG A 30 -1.84 2.79 -9.55
CA ARG A 30 -1.06 3.73 -10.38
C ARG A 30 -0.40 4.81 -9.52
N ARG A 31 -1.13 5.33 -8.53
CA ARG A 31 -0.60 6.34 -7.61
C ARG A 31 0.45 5.73 -6.69
N ALA A 32 0.17 4.55 -6.12
CA ALA A 32 1.10 3.84 -5.26
C ALA A 32 2.44 3.57 -5.95
N ARG A 33 2.43 3.03 -7.18
CA ARG A 33 3.66 2.79 -7.97
C ARG A 33 4.46 4.06 -8.21
N VAL A 34 3.79 5.15 -8.60
CA VAL A 34 4.47 6.42 -8.88
C VAL A 34 5.13 7.00 -7.63
N GLU A 35 4.46 6.95 -6.47
CA GLU A 35 5.04 7.47 -5.23
C GLU A 35 6.10 6.52 -4.64
N TRP A 36 5.85 5.21 -4.66
CA TRP A 36 6.81 4.20 -4.23
C TRP A 36 8.11 4.23 -5.06
N ALA A 37 8.02 4.46 -6.37
CA ALA A 37 9.21 4.56 -7.22
C ALA A 37 10.16 5.69 -6.81
N LYS A 38 9.70 6.67 -6.02
CA LYS A 38 10.51 7.76 -5.48
C LYS A 38 11.10 7.45 -4.10
N ALA A 39 10.63 6.41 -3.42
CA ALA A 39 11.02 6.09 -2.06
C ALA A 39 12.42 5.46 -2.01
N GLU A 40 13.20 5.84 -1.00
CA GLU A 40 14.58 5.35 -0.81
C GLU A 40 14.61 3.85 -0.49
N ASN A 41 13.61 3.38 0.24
CA ASN A 41 13.44 2.00 0.70
C ASN A 41 12.72 1.09 -0.32
N ARG A 42 12.54 1.53 -1.58
CA ARG A 42 11.82 0.76 -2.61
C ARG A 42 12.43 -0.61 -2.93
N LYS A 43 13.66 -0.89 -2.49
CA LYS A 43 14.31 -2.20 -2.62
C LYS A 43 13.94 -3.18 -1.50
N ASP A 44 13.49 -2.65 -0.37
CA ASP A 44 13.16 -3.40 0.86
C ASP A 44 11.65 -3.50 1.10
N CYS A 45 10.86 -2.67 0.41
CA CYS A 45 9.41 -2.55 0.54
C CYS A 45 8.73 -2.63 -0.82
N ALA A 46 7.53 -3.20 -0.87
CA ALA A 46 6.69 -3.20 -2.05
C ALA A 46 5.58 -2.14 -1.97
N PRO A 47 5.07 -1.61 -3.10
CA PRO A 47 3.88 -0.78 -3.09
C PRO A 47 2.65 -1.61 -2.69
N LEU A 48 1.63 -0.93 -2.16
CA LEU A 48 0.33 -1.50 -1.83
C LEU A 48 -0.78 -0.86 -2.66
N ALA A 49 -1.89 -1.56 -2.83
CA ALA A 49 -3.13 -1.03 -3.39
C ALA A 49 -4.35 -1.77 -2.83
N LEU A 50 -5.54 -1.21 -3.01
CA LEU A 50 -6.79 -1.84 -2.55
C LEU A 50 -7.34 -2.78 -3.63
N ALA A 51 -7.79 -3.97 -3.24
CA ALA A 51 -8.41 -4.96 -4.13
C ALA A 51 -9.82 -4.59 -4.60
N ALA A 52 -10.46 -3.63 -3.93
CA ALA A 52 -11.82 -3.19 -4.22
C ALA A 52 -12.00 -1.71 -3.87
N SER A 53 -12.99 -1.06 -4.47
CA SER A 53 -13.40 0.30 -4.07
C SER A 53 -14.07 0.24 -2.70
N SER A 54 -13.77 1.22 -1.85
CA SER A 54 -14.42 1.39 -0.55
C SER A 54 -15.84 1.95 -0.71
N GLN A 55 -16.60 1.90 0.38
CA GLN A 55 -17.86 2.61 0.50
C GLN A 55 -17.78 3.53 1.75
N PRO A 56 -17.81 4.86 1.58
CA PRO A 56 -17.85 5.61 0.32
C PRO A 56 -16.55 5.48 -0.51
N GLU A 57 -16.65 5.65 -1.82
CA GLU A 57 -15.50 5.64 -2.73
C GLU A 57 -14.79 7.00 -2.69
N GLY A 58 -13.48 6.98 -2.46
CA GLY A 58 -12.62 8.17 -2.46
C GLY A 58 -11.70 8.24 -3.69
N ALA A 59 -11.25 9.46 -4.00
CA ALA A 59 -10.34 9.72 -5.11
C ALA A 59 -8.87 9.59 -4.66
N PRO A 60 -8.04 8.74 -5.30
CA PRO A 60 -6.65 8.55 -4.90
C PRO A 60 -5.76 9.75 -5.24
N ARG A 61 -4.94 10.15 -4.27
CA ARG A 61 -3.98 11.26 -4.33
C ARG A 61 -2.67 10.88 -3.66
N SER A 62 -1.58 11.52 -4.05
CA SER A 62 -0.32 11.39 -3.30
C SER A 62 -0.48 11.92 -1.88
N ALA A 63 0.09 11.22 -0.91
CA ALA A 63 0.23 11.67 0.45
C ALA A 63 1.72 11.75 0.79
N TYR A 64 2.13 12.87 1.39
CA TYR A 64 3.48 12.97 1.95
C TYR A 64 3.53 12.20 3.26
N PHE A 65 4.53 11.33 3.38
CA PHE A 65 4.80 10.55 4.59
C PHE A 65 6.32 10.57 4.78
N GLY A 66 6.81 11.09 5.90
CA GLY A 66 8.24 11.40 6.10
C GLY A 66 9.15 10.22 5.77
N GLY A 67 10.03 10.41 4.77
CA GLY A 67 11.01 9.39 4.33
C GLY A 67 10.44 8.23 3.48
N GLY A 68 9.14 8.22 3.18
CA GLY A 68 8.48 7.11 2.50
C GLY A 68 7.58 7.54 1.34
N TRP A 69 6.48 6.81 1.16
CA TRP A 69 5.48 7.07 0.11
C TRP A 69 4.09 6.85 0.69
N GLY A 70 3.08 7.50 0.12
CA GLY A 70 1.70 7.31 0.57
C GLY A 70 0.65 7.63 -0.48
N VAL A 71 -0.50 6.96 -0.33
CA VAL A 71 -1.71 7.22 -1.10
C VAL A 71 -2.83 7.54 -0.12
N ALA A 72 -3.37 8.75 -0.26
CA ALA A 72 -4.58 9.17 0.42
C ALA A 72 -5.76 9.07 -0.54
N PHE A 73 -6.94 8.85 0.00
CA PHE A 73 -8.20 8.93 -0.72
C PHE A 73 -9.03 10.06 -0.13
N ASP A 74 -9.44 10.98 -0.99
CA ASP A 74 -10.23 12.14 -0.63
C ASP A 74 -11.72 11.84 -0.92
N LEU A 75 -12.60 12.14 0.03
CA LEU A 75 -14.06 12.23 -0.17
C LEU A 75 -14.45 13.69 -0.47
N PRO A 76 -15.66 13.97 -1.00
CA PRO A 76 -16.05 15.32 -1.43
C PRO A 76 -15.83 16.43 -0.40
N ASP A 77 -16.03 16.13 0.88
CA ASP A 77 -15.93 17.05 2.01
C ASP A 77 -14.79 16.67 2.98
N GLN A 78 -14.03 15.63 2.69
CA GLN A 78 -13.01 15.10 3.60
C GLN A 78 -11.73 14.70 2.85
N ARG A 79 -10.75 15.59 2.92
CA ARG A 79 -9.39 15.30 2.45
C ARG A 79 -8.74 14.23 3.33
N SER A 80 -8.08 13.27 2.68
CA SER A 80 -7.39 12.14 3.31
C SER A 80 -8.30 11.38 4.26
N ALA A 81 -9.53 11.14 3.80
CA ALA A 81 -10.53 10.37 4.50
C ALA A 81 -10.02 8.98 4.87
N TYR A 82 -9.19 8.38 4.03
CA TYR A 82 -8.47 7.16 4.35
C TYR A 82 -7.21 7.03 3.48
N GLY A 83 -6.36 6.05 3.76
CA GLY A 83 -5.20 5.77 2.93
C GLY A 83 -4.19 4.82 3.54
N PHE A 84 -3.09 4.64 2.83
CA PHE A 84 -1.99 3.77 3.21
C PHE A 84 -0.64 4.35 2.77
N ALA A 85 0.42 4.03 3.52
CA ALA A 85 1.77 4.53 3.30
C ALA A 85 2.83 3.53 3.78
N GLY A 86 4.00 3.52 3.13
CA GLY A 86 5.21 2.91 3.67
C GLY A 86 6.07 3.99 4.35
N THR A 87 6.52 3.78 5.59
CA THR A 87 7.08 4.84 6.46
C THR A 87 8.56 5.17 6.28
N GLY A 88 9.16 4.85 5.12
CA GLY A 88 10.62 4.74 5.06
C GLY A 88 11.12 3.52 5.84
N LEU A 89 12.41 3.45 6.14
CA LEU A 89 12.95 2.48 7.11
C LEU A 89 13.12 3.18 8.46
N LEU A 90 12.49 2.62 9.49
CA LEU A 90 12.64 3.06 10.87
C LEU A 90 13.77 2.26 11.55
N PRO A 91 14.45 2.77 12.59
CA PRO A 91 15.47 2.00 13.32
C PRO A 91 14.95 0.64 13.82
N ASP A 92 13.67 0.63 14.16
CA ASP A 92 12.90 -0.47 14.71
C ASP A 92 12.46 -1.53 13.67
N ASP A 93 12.70 -1.27 12.38
CA ASP A 93 12.33 -2.13 11.27
C ASP A 93 13.28 -3.33 11.09
N ASP A 94 14.49 -3.26 11.68
CA ASP A 94 15.50 -4.33 11.65
C ASP A 94 15.37 -5.35 12.78
N ALA A 95 14.45 -5.12 13.72
CA ALA A 95 14.17 -6.07 14.79
C ALA A 95 13.58 -7.38 14.24
N ASP A 96 13.80 -8.48 14.95
CA ASP A 96 13.21 -9.78 14.64
C ASP A 96 11.66 -9.70 14.61
N VAL A 97 11.04 -10.52 13.76
CA VAL A 97 9.59 -10.53 13.55
C VAL A 97 8.81 -10.76 14.85
N ALA A 98 9.31 -11.60 15.77
CA ALA A 98 8.69 -11.84 17.05
C ALA A 98 8.73 -10.60 17.95
N VAL A 99 9.84 -9.86 17.92
CA VAL A 99 10.00 -8.59 18.67
C VAL A 99 9.06 -7.52 18.10
N GLN A 100 8.95 -7.42 16.78
CA GLN A 100 8.04 -6.48 16.13
C GLN A 100 6.57 -6.82 16.43
N ARG A 101 6.23 -8.11 16.43
CA ARG A 101 4.89 -8.59 16.78
C ARG A 101 4.53 -8.20 18.20
N ASP A 102 5.39 -8.55 19.15
CA ASP A 102 5.21 -8.28 20.58
C ASP A 102 5.13 -6.77 20.87
N ARG A 103 5.94 -5.95 20.19
CA ARG A 103 5.84 -4.49 20.24
C ARG A 103 4.45 -4.00 19.84
N LEU A 104 3.96 -4.38 18.65
CA LEU A 104 2.64 -3.92 18.19
C LEU A 104 1.50 -4.46 19.04
N TYR A 105 1.61 -5.71 19.52
CA TYR A 105 0.62 -6.31 20.41
C TYR A 105 0.49 -5.56 21.74
N ARG A 106 1.60 -5.10 22.33
CA ARG A 106 1.57 -4.28 23.55
C ARG A 106 1.17 -2.83 23.32
N GLN A 107 1.57 -2.28 22.17
CA GLN A 107 1.35 -0.88 21.85
C GLN A 107 -0.12 -0.59 21.57
N TRP A 108 -0.82 -1.47 20.86
CA TRP A 108 -2.14 -1.19 20.31
C TRP A 108 -3.26 -1.93 21.04
N PRO A 109 -4.44 -1.31 21.18
CA PRO A 109 -5.59 -1.93 21.84
C PRO A 109 -6.21 -3.07 21.02
N TYR A 110 -6.00 -3.07 19.70
CA TYR A 110 -6.41 -4.16 18.82
C TYR A 110 -5.21 -4.68 18.05
N PHE A 111 -5.21 -5.99 17.81
CA PHE A 111 -4.16 -6.68 17.09
C PHE A 111 -4.76 -7.83 16.27
N ARG A 112 -4.29 -8.02 15.04
CA ARG A 112 -4.70 -9.17 14.21
C ARG A 112 -3.61 -9.65 13.28
N ASP A 113 -3.66 -10.94 12.98
CA ASP A 113 -2.94 -11.54 11.86
C ASP A 113 -3.63 -11.19 10.53
N LEU A 114 -2.83 -11.12 9.47
CA LEU A 114 -3.27 -10.74 8.13
C LEU A 114 -3.01 -11.90 7.16
N ALA A 115 -3.94 -12.86 7.15
CA ALA A 115 -3.81 -14.12 6.41
C ALA A 115 -3.74 -13.99 4.89
N GLN A 116 -4.13 -12.83 4.34
CA GLN A 116 -4.03 -12.48 2.92
C GLN A 116 -2.58 -12.17 2.49
N PHE A 117 -1.67 -11.97 3.44
CA PHE A 117 -0.25 -11.74 3.18
C PHE A 117 0.57 -12.98 3.55
N PRO A 118 1.76 -13.17 2.96
CA PRO A 118 2.60 -14.33 3.26
C PRO A 118 3.11 -14.30 4.71
N GLY A 119 3.46 -15.49 5.22
CA GLY A 119 4.17 -15.65 6.49
C GLY A 119 3.51 -14.98 7.69
N ALA A 120 4.32 -14.56 8.66
CA ALA A 120 3.87 -13.85 9.85
C ALA A 120 3.62 -12.36 9.56
N SER A 121 2.51 -12.07 8.88
CA SER A 121 2.04 -10.71 8.62
C SER A 121 0.94 -10.32 9.60
N PHE A 122 1.01 -9.09 10.13
CA PHE A 122 0.13 -8.66 11.23
C PHE A 122 -0.03 -7.14 11.29
N ALA A 123 -1.06 -6.70 12.02
CA ALA A 123 -1.28 -5.29 12.32
C ALA A 123 -1.70 -5.06 13.78
N GLY A 124 -1.16 -4.01 14.39
CA GLY A 124 -1.69 -3.39 15.60
C GLY A 124 -2.42 -2.11 15.22
N TYR A 125 -3.60 -1.87 15.81
CA TYR A 125 -4.46 -0.74 15.42
C TYR A 125 -5.38 -0.25 16.52
N GLY A 126 -5.94 0.95 16.32
CA GLY A 126 -6.85 1.61 17.26
C GLY A 126 -7.15 3.04 16.82
N GLN A 127 -7.61 3.87 17.76
CA GLN A 127 -7.64 5.30 17.54
C GLN A 127 -6.19 5.82 17.45
N GLU A 128 -5.96 6.82 16.59
CA GLU A 128 -4.67 7.50 16.46
C GLU A 128 -4.13 7.91 17.85
N GLY A 129 -2.84 7.66 18.09
CA GLY A 129 -2.24 7.73 19.42
C GLY A 129 -2.13 6.38 20.14
N ALA A 130 -2.55 5.28 19.49
CA ALA A 130 -2.62 3.94 20.08
C ALA A 130 -3.62 3.86 21.26
N GLU A 131 -4.68 4.65 21.16
CA GLU A 131 -5.74 4.73 22.16
C GLU A 131 -6.90 3.78 21.83
N PRO A 132 -7.57 3.21 22.84
CA PRO A 132 -8.81 2.49 22.62
C PRO A 132 -9.92 3.45 22.16
N TYR A 133 -10.84 2.95 21.35
CA TYR A 133 -12.04 3.70 21.00
C TYR A 133 -12.90 3.99 22.25
N PRO A 134 -13.50 5.19 22.37
CA PRO A 134 -14.37 5.53 23.50
C PRO A 134 -15.51 4.52 23.66
N ALA A 135 -15.89 4.22 24.90
CA ALA A 135 -16.96 3.25 25.17
C ALA A 135 -18.30 3.59 24.51
N ALA A 136 -18.59 4.88 24.32
CA ALA A 136 -19.78 5.39 23.64
C ALA A 136 -19.68 5.38 22.09
N ASN A 137 -18.47 5.19 21.53
CA ASN A 137 -18.21 5.13 20.10
C ASN A 137 -17.18 4.03 19.79
N ARG A 138 -17.52 2.78 20.14
CA ARG A 138 -16.62 1.62 19.95
C ARG A 138 -16.29 1.35 18.48
N GLU A 139 -17.17 1.76 17.59
CA GLU A 139 -16.99 1.63 16.14
C GLU A 139 -16.07 2.71 15.55
N GLY A 140 -15.62 3.69 16.36
CA GLY A 140 -14.71 4.72 15.92
C GLY A 140 -15.26 5.61 14.81
N VAL A 141 -16.58 5.75 14.70
CA VAL A 141 -17.23 6.54 13.64
C VAL A 141 -16.73 7.98 13.71
N ALA A 142 -16.26 8.50 12.58
CA ALA A 142 -15.67 9.83 12.44
C ALA A 142 -14.44 10.10 13.33
N LEU A 143 -13.82 9.06 13.88
CA LEU A 143 -12.54 9.17 14.60
C LEU A 143 -11.37 8.83 13.67
N GLN A 144 -10.19 9.34 14.02
CA GLN A 144 -8.94 8.98 13.36
C GLN A 144 -8.54 7.57 13.80
N SER A 145 -8.68 6.60 12.91
CA SER A 145 -8.24 5.23 13.11
C SER A 145 -6.91 5.02 12.40
N LEU A 146 -5.97 4.36 13.06
CA LEU A 146 -4.62 4.11 12.55
C LEU A 146 -4.21 2.66 12.82
N ALA A 147 -3.53 2.06 11.85
CA ALA A 147 -2.89 0.77 11.98
C ALA A 147 -1.42 0.87 11.58
N TYR A 148 -0.57 0.18 12.35
CA TYR A 148 0.77 -0.21 11.92
C TYR A 148 0.73 -1.66 11.47
N MET A 149 1.16 -1.89 10.24
CA MET A 149 1.12 -3.19 9.58
C MET A 149 2.53 -3.64 9.20
N ARG A 150 2.80 -4.93 9.38
CA ARG A 150 4.01 -5.64 8.96
C ARG A 150 3.64 -6.72 7.95
N ILE A 151 4.38 -6.79 6.85
CA ILE A 151 4.24 -7.83 5.83
C ILE A 151 5.51 -8.67 5.83
N ALA A 152 5.37 -9.99 5.96
CA ALA A 152 6.51 -10.89 6.01
C ALA A 152 7.34 -10.81 4.72
N GLY A 153 8.67 -10.94 4.87
CA GLY A 153 9.62 -10.80 3.77
C GLY A 153 9.93 -9.35 3.38
N GLN A 154 9.34 -8.36 4.05
CA GLN A 154 9.63 -6.94 3.86
C GLN A 154 10.11 -6.34 5.17
N ARG A 155 10.94 -5.28 5.10
CA ARG A 155 11.46 -4.62 6.31
C ARG A 155 10.54 -3.55 6.85
N CYS A 156 9.46 -3.23 6.17
CA CYS A 156 8.86 -1.90 6.28
C CYS A 156 7.62 -1.88 7.15
N THR A 157 7.51 -0.82 7.94
CA THR A 157 6.26 -0.54 8.64
C THR A 157 5.32 0.19 7.68
N TYR A 158 4.11 -0.31 7.57
CA TYR A 158 3.05 0.33 6.80
C TYR A 158 2.10 1.05 7.75
N ASN A 159 1.75 2.29 7.41
CA ASN A 159 0.66 3.02 8.03
C ASN A 159 -0.59 2.84 7.19
N VAL A 160 -1.71 2.50 7.82
CA VAL A 160 -3.03 2.45 7.19
C VAL A 160 -3.98 3.24 8.07
N TRP A 161 -4.71 4.20 7.50
CA TRP A 161 -5.57 5.07 8.29
C TRP A 161 -6.96 5.19 7.68
N SER A 162 -7.94 5.46 8.55
CA SER A 162 -9.31 5.81 8.18
C SER A 162 -9.91 6.82 9.15
N ARG A 163 -10.57 7.83 8.59
CA ARG A 163 -11.37 8.84 9.27
C ARG A 163 -12.86 8.53 9.23
N ILE A 164 -13.22 7.38 8.68
CA ILE A 164 -14.60 6.95 8.47
C ILE A 164 -15.06 6.17 9.71
N SER A 165 -14.39 5.06 10.01
CA SER A 165 -14.67 4.22 11.18
C SER A 165 -13.56 3.19 11.41
N ARG A 166 -13.60 2.51 12.56
CA ARG A 166 -12.81 1.29 12.82
C ARG A 166 -13.11 0.22 11.79
N ALA A 167 -14.39 -0.04 11.52
CA ALA A 167 -14.81 -1.05 10.56
C ALA A 167 -14.26 -0.76 9.15
N HIS A 168 -14.18 0.51 8.76
CA HIS A 168 -13.55 0.88 7.49
C HIS A 168 -12.04 0.62 7.50
N LEU A 169 -11.32 0.91 8.59
CA LEU A 169 -9.90 0.56 8.72
C LEU A 169 -9.69 -0.96 8.61
N GLU A 170 -10.51 -1.76 9.29
CA GLU A 170 -10.44 -3.23 9.24
C GLU A 170 -10.71 -3.75 7.83
N TRP A 171 -11.72 -3.21 7.14
CA TRP A 171 -11.97 -3.51 5.74
C TRP A 171 -10.76 -3.18 4.86
N MET A 172 -10.09 -2.05 5.08
CA MET A 172 -8.87 -1.71 4.33
C MET A 172 -7.77 -2.73 4.58
N LEU A 173 -7.54 -3.14 5.83
CA LEU A 173 -6.55 -4.16 6.16
C LEU A 173 -6.83 -5.45 5.37
N ASP A 174 -8.10 -5.89 5.30
CA ASP A 174 -8.52 -7.08 4.56
C ASP A 174 -8.38 -6.96 3.03
N ASN A 175 -8.46 -5.73 2.50
CA ASN A 175 -8.47 -5.45 1.06
C ASN A 175 -7.13 -4.98 0.49
N LEU A 176 -6.13 -4.68 1.33
CA LEU A 176 -4.81 -4.33 0.84
C LEU A 176 -4.12 -5.52 0.15
N ARG A 177 -3.43 -5.25 -0.95
CA ARG A 177 -2.62 -6.19 -1.72
C ARG A 177 -1.24 -5.61 -1.96
N VAL A 178 -0.24 -6.49 -1.98
CA VAL A 178 1.07 -6.14 -2.52
C VAL A 178 0.91 -5.96 -4.02
N VAL A 179 1.41 -4.85 -4.53
CA VAL A 179 1.49 -4.56 -5.95
C VAL A 179 2.73 -5.26 -6.49
N THR A 180 2.53 -6.37 -7.19
CA THR A 180 3.59 -7.12 -7.87
C THR A 180 3.79 -6.59 -9.29
N ASP A 181 5.01 -6.68 -9.81
CA ASP A 181 5.30 -6.40 -11.22
C ASP A 181 4.80 -7.51 -12.14
#